data_AF-A0A2R2WAW2-F1
#
_entry.id   AF-A0A2R2WAW2-F1
#
_cell.length_a   1.000
_cell.length_b   1.000
_cell.length_c   1.000
_cell.angle_alpha   90.00
_cell.angle_beta   90.00
_cell.angle_gamma   90.00
#
_symmetry.space_group_name_H-M   'P 1'
#
loop_
_entity.id
_entity.type
_entity.pdbx_description
1 polymer ?
#
loop_
_entity_poly.entity_id
_entity_poly.type
_entity_poly.pdbx_seq_one_letter_code
_entity_poly.pdbx_strand_id
1 'polypeptide(L)' 'MPLTSNTALEGFPGNVLVPAAVSGLAKDSVAVVSQIGPVSRRFVDPYPAGHLAAFTLARIAAGVRLVTGV' A
#
# COMPACT_ATOMS: atom_id res chain seq x y z
N MET A 1 3.39 -5.05 2.95
CA MET A 1 3.63 -3.67 3.40
C MET A 1 2.39 -3.18 4.14
N PRO A 2 2.53 -2.37 5.19
CA PRO A 2 1.39 -1.80 5.90
C PRO A 2 0.72 -0.68 5.08
N LEU A 3 -0.58 -0.48 5.35
CA LEU A 3 -1.34 0.69 4.95
C LEU A 3 -1.64 1.52 6.20
N THR A 4 -1.65 2.84 6.06
CA THR A 4 -2.02 3.75 7.16
C THR A 4 -2.86 4.91 6.65
N SER A 5 -3.85 5.34 7.42
CA SER A 5 -4.66 6.53 7.09
C SER A 5 -3.96 7.85 7.48
N ASN A 6 -2.71 7.81 7.94
CA ASN A 6 -1.88 9.00 8.07
C ASN A 6 -1.37 9.43 6.68
N THR A 7 -2.19 10.21 5.97
CA THR A 7 -1.90 10.66 4.61
C THR A 7 -0.68 11.58 4.50
N ALA A 8 -0.22 12.17 5.62
CA ALA A 8 1.03 12.93 5.64
C ALA A 8 2.26 12.08 5.25
N LEU A 9 2.17 10.75 5.35
CA LEU A 9 3.25 9.87 4.91
C LEU A 9 3.39 9.75 3.39
N GLU A 10 2.43 10.24 2.58
CA GLU A 10 2.56 10.22 1.13
C GLU A 10 3.80 11.00 0.65
N GLY A 11 4.19 12.06 1.37
CA GLY A 11 5.33 12.90 1.01
C GLY A 11 6.71 12.22 1.10
N PHE A 12 6.79 11.01 1.67
CA PHE A 12 8.05 10.27 1.75
C PHE A 12 8.32 9.48 0.47
N PRO A 13 9.58 9.37 0.01
CA PRO A 13 9.93 8.71 -1.25
C PRO A 13 9.37 7.29 -1.38
N GLY A 14 8.72 7.03 -2.51
CA GLY A 14 8.16 5.73 -2.86
C GLY A 14 6.81 5.40 -2.22
N ASN A 15 6.35 6.15 -1.21
CA ASN A 15 5.01 5.96 -0.66
C ASN A 15 3.94 6.34 -1.69
N VAL A 16 2.77 5.69 -1.58
CA VAL A 16 1.70 5.84 -2.58
C VAL A 16 0.37 6.05 -1.87
N LEU A 17 -0.33 7.14 -2.21
CA LEU A 17 -1.72 7.34 -1.82
C LEU A 17 -2.63 6.29 -2.43
N VAL A 18 -3.50 5.75 -1.60
CA VAL A 18 -4.53 4.76 -1.88
C VAL A 18 -5.87 5.41 -1.52
N PRO A 19 -6.59 5.96 -2.52
CA PRO A 19 -7.86 6.63 -2.27
C PRO A 19 -8.95 5.64 -1.81
N ALA A 20 -9.76 6.04 -0.82
CA ALA A 20 -10.88 5.24 -0.32
C ALA A 20 -11.87 4.87 -1.43
N ALA A 21 -12.16 5.84 -2.31
CA ALA A 21 -13.17 5.73 -3.37
C ALA A 21 -12.94 4.57 -4.36
N VAL A 22 -11.70 4.06 -4.45
CA VAL A 22 -11.32 3.04 -5.44
C VAL A 22 -10.57 1.85 -4.85
N SER A 23 -10.41 1.77 -3.53
CA SER A 23 -9.61 0.73 -2.87
C SER A 23 -10.42 -0.26 -2.02
N GLY A 24 -11.65 0.10 -1.65
CA GLY A 24 -12.46 -0.65 -0.67
C GLY A 24 -12.11 -0.33 0.79
N LEU A 25 -11.16 0.58 1.03
CA LEU A 25 -10.81 1.06 2.36
C LEU A 25 -11.80 2.12 2.85
N ALA A 26 -12.04 2.17 4.15
CA ALA A 26 -12.93 3.16 4.77
C ALA A 26 -12.38 4.61 4.73
N LYS A 27 -11.07 4.79 4.51
CA LYS A 27 -10.40 6.09 4.51
C LYS A 27 -9.26 6.10 3.51
N ASP A 28 -8.97 7.30 2.99
CA ASP A 28 -7.74 7.54 2.23
C ASP A 28 -6.54 7.09 3.06
N SER A 29 -5.67 6.33 2.42
CA SER A 29 -4.57 5.65 3.08
C SER A 29 -3.31 5.76 2.25
N VAL A 30 -2.17 5.42 2.85
CA VAL A 30 -0.87 5.42 2.19
C VAL A 30 -0.25 4.04 2.32
N ALA A 31 0.25 3.50 1.22
CA ALA A 31 1.11 2.34 1.23
C ALA A 31 2.52 2.76 1.63
N VAL A 32 2.99 2.26 2.78
CA VAL A 32 4.31 2.59 3.33
C VAL A 32 5.34 1.57 2.84
N VAL A 33 5.98 1.87 1.72
CA VAL A 33 6.86 0.92 1.03
C VAL A 33 8.15 0.65 1.79
N SER A 34 8.60 1.56 2.64
CA SER A 34 9.82 1.38 3.47
C SER A 34 9.65 0.36 4.61
N GLN A 35 8.43 -0.08 4.91
CA GLN A 35 8.12 -1.00 6.00
C GLN A 35 7.64 -2.37 5.50
N ILE A 36 8.26 -2.88 4.44
CA ILE A 36 7.93 -4.20 3.90
C ILE A 36 8.45 -5.30 4.84
N GLY A 37 7.59 -6.26 5.14
CA GLY A 37 7.94 -7.46 5.87
C GLY A 37 6.98 -8.61 5.53
N PRO A 38 7.39 -9.87 5.73
CA PRO A 38 6.54 -11.03 5.50
C PRO A 38 5.48 -11.18 6.60
N VAL A 39 4.31 -11.71 6.22
CA VAL A 39 3.23 -12.07 7.15
C VAL A 39 2.76 -13.50 6.81
N SER A 40 2.51 -14.32 7.84
CA SER A 40 1.97 -15.66 7.64
C SER A 40 0.52 -15.60 7.13
N ARG A 41 0.16 -16.49 6.19
CA ARG A 41 -1.19 -16.56 5.60
C ARG A 41 -2.32 -16.68 6.63
N ARG A 42 -2.04 -17.26 7.80
CA ARG A 42 -3.03 -17.39 8.90
C ARG A 42 -3.49 -16.05 9.48
N PHE A 43 -2.75 -14.97 9.23
CA PHE A 43 -3.10 -13.61 9.66
C PHE A 43 -3.79 -12.79 8.57
N VAL A 44 -4.03 -13.38 7.39
CA VAL A 44 -4.73 -12.72 6.28
C VAL A 44 -6.18 -13.16 6.33
N ASP A 45 -7.10 -12.20 6.43
CA ASP A 45 -8.54 -12.48 6.36
C ASP A 45 -8.86 -13.10 4.98
N PRO A 46 -9.62 -14.21 4.92
CA PRO A 46 -10.01 -14.82 3.65
C PRO A 46 -10.86 -13.90 2.77
N TYR A 47 -11.54 -12.89 3.34
CA TYR A 47 -12.33 -11.92 2.61
C TYR A 47 -11.51 -10.65 2.35
N PRO A 48 -11.16 -10.34 1.09
CA PRO A 48 -10.38 -9.15 0.78
C PRO A 48 -11.18 -7.88 1.06
N ALA A 49 -10.52 -6.86 1.62
CA ALA A 49 -11.12 -5.54 1.82
C ALA A 49 -11.46 -4.82 0.50
N GLY A 50 -10.80 -5.19 -0.60
CA GLY A 50 -11.02 -4.62 -1.92
C GLY A 50 -9.88 -4.95 -2.88
N HIS A 51 -9.85 -4.23 -4.01
CA HIS A 51 -8.82 -4.37 -5.03
C HIS A 51 -8.22 -3.01 -5.37
N LEU A 52 -6.93 -2.99 -5.69
CA LEU A 52 -6.27 -1.79 -6.18
C LEU A 52 -6.32 -1.74 -7.70
N ALA A 53 -6.55 -0.55 -8.24
CA ALA A 53 -6.40 -0.32 -9.68
C ALA A 53 -4.96 -0.58 -10.13
N ALA A 54 -4.79 -1.04 -11.37
CA ALA A 54 -3.49 -1.43 -11.93
C ALA A 54 -2.45 -0.30 -11.86
N PHE A 55 -2.88 0.96 -12.08
CA PHE A 55 -1.98 2.12 -12.00
C PHE A 55 -1.45 2.35 -10.58
N THR A 56 -2.29 2.15 -9.54
CA THR A 56 -1.87 2.26 -8.14
C THR A 56 -0.88 1.15 -7.80
N LEU A 57 -1.16 -0.07 -8.24
CA LEU A 57 -0.26 -1.21 -8.03
C LEU A 57 1.09 -0.99 -8.73
N ALA A 58 1.11 -0.42 -9.94
CA ALA A 58 2.34 -0.09 -10.65
C ALA A 58 3.19 0.95 -9.92
N ARG A 59 2.55 1.99 -9.36
CA ARG A 59 3.24 2.98 -8.51
C ARG A 59 3.82 2.33 -7.25
N ILE A 60 3.07 1.46 -6.59
CA ILE A 60 3.54 0.71 -5.42
C ILE A 60 4.75 -0.15 -5.80
N ALA A 61 4.69 -0.88 -6.92
CA ALA A 61 5.80 -1.70 -7.39
C ALA A 61 7.06 -0.88 -7.68
N ALA A 62 6.91 0.33 -8.22
CA ALA A 62 8.03 1.26 -8.40
C ALA A 62 8.61 1.74 -7.05
N GLY A 63 7.77 2.03 -6.06
CA GLY A 63 8.21 2.37 -4.71
C GLY A 63 8.93 1.21 -4.01
N VAL A 64 8.46 -0.02 -4.18
CA VAL A 64 9.14 -1.23 -3.68
C VAL A 64 10.53 -1.35 -4.30
N ARG A 65 10.62 -1.25 -5.63
CA ARG A 65 11.91 -1.28 -6.35
C ARG A 65 12.90 -0.24 -5.84
N LEU A 66 12.42 0.98 -5.61
CA LEU A 66 13.22 2.06 -5.05
C LEU A 66 13.83 1.69 -3.69
N VAL A 67 13.03 1.13 -2.77
CA VAL A 67 13.53 0.81 -1.41
C VAL A 67 14.32 -0.49 -1.31
N THR A 68 14.16 -1.41 -2.28
CA THR A 68 14.92 -2.66 -2.34
C THR A 68 16.15 -2.58 -3.24
N GLY A 69 16.29 -1.51 -4.04
CA GLY A 69 17.43 -1.32 -4.95
C GLY A 69 17.42 -2.26 -6.15
N VAL A 70 16.25 -2.61 -6.68
CA VAL A 70 16.09 -3.53 -7.84
C VAL A 70 15.33 -2.90 -9.00
#